data_AF-A0A1D6G311-F1
#
_entry.id   AF-A0A1D6G311-F1
#
_cell.length_a   1.000
_cell.length_b   1.000
_cell.length_c   1.000
_cell.angle_alpha   90.00
_cell.angle_beta   90.00
_cell.angle_gamma   90.00
#
_symmetry.space_group_name_H-M   'P 1'
#
loop_
_entity.id
_entity.type
_entity.pdbx_description
1 polymer ?
#
loop_
_entity_poly.entity_id
_entity_poly.type
_entity_poly.pdbx_seq_one_letter_code
_entity_poly.pdbx_strand_id
1 'polypeptide(L)'
;MDLAWISIPFYFKVIVPFNLWILLTTSNLFARYGAMIMEALSELNQPNGSDIDAIFDFIKQRHVVQSTFRRFLPSKLRRLADSNKIEKVDNFYRLPDSFATRTPAQIKVSDPKQKDPSKASKTIGLFAASSPALEAAMAAAVKVTDAEAKAHDAHDQMMEAERMLKMAEDTESILTIAAEIYDRCSRGEITTLVPVAQREF
;
A
#
# COMPACT_ATOMS: atom_id res chain seq x y z
N MET A 1 49.79 4.12 -3.92
CA MET A 1 49.12 2.93 -3.37
C MET A 1 48.20 3.44 -2.29
N ASP A 2 46.97 3.65 -2.72
CA ASP A 2 46.12 4.75 -2.31
C ASP A 2 45.02 4.29 -1.37
N LEU A 3 44.91 4.99 -0.25
CA LEU A 3 43.81 4.87 0.72
C LEU A 3 42.59 5.62 0.17
N ALA A 4 41.85 4.99 -0.75
CA ALA A 4 40.70 5.60 -1.42
C ALA A 4 39.35 4.92 -1.11
N TRP A 5 39.19 4.32 0.07
CA TRP A 5 37.92 3.66 0.44
C TRP A 5 37.29 4.14 1.76
N ILE A 6 37.86 5.14 2.43
CA ILE A 6 37.27 5.72 3.66
C ILE A 6 36.65 7.09 3.39
N SER A 7 36.76 7.64 2.18
CA SER A 7 36.17 8.91 1.84
C SER A 7 35.21 8.76 0.67
N ILE A 8 33.92 8.87 0.95
CA ILE A 8 32.88 9.60 0.20
C ILE A 8 31.52 8.87 0.31
N PRO A 9 30.44 9.51 0.83
CA PRO A 9 30.52 10.74 1.61
C PRO A 9 29.42 10.97 2.68
N PHE A 10 29.88 11.72 3.67
CA PHE A 10 29.19 12.71 4.50
C PHE A 10 28.35 13.76 3.71
N TYR A 11 28.20 13.66 2.38
CA TYR A 11 27.53 14.64 1.52
C TYR A 11 26.03 14.39 1.33
N PHE A 12 25.51 13.21 1.67
CA PHE A 12 24.05 13.04 1.70
C PHE A 12 23.40 13.65 2.97
N LYS A 13 24.22 14.12 3.91
CA LYS A 13 23.79 14.76 5.17
C LYS A 13 23.47 16.26 5.01
N VAL A 14 23.76 16.87 3.85
CA VAL A 14 23.73 18.34 3.69
C VAL A 14 22.61 18.86 2.77
N ILE A 15 21.92 18.01 1.99
CA ILE A 15 20.88 18.48 1.04
C ILE A 15 19.50 17.92 1.36
N VAL A 16 19.42 16.83 2.11
CA VAL A 16 18.14 16.25 2.54
C VAL A 16 18.02 16.57 4.03
N PRO A 17 17.14 17.50 4.45
CA PRO A 17 16.94 17.73 5.88
C PRO A 17 16.62 16.39 6.54
N PHE A 18 17.08 16.18 7.76
CA PHE A 18 16.92 14.91 8.49
C PHE A 18 15.45 14.41 8.45
N ASN A 19 14.50 15.34 8.41
CA ASN A 19 13.07 15.12 8.22
C ASN A 19 12.68 14.59 6.84
N LEU A 20 13.34 15.00 5.76
CA LEU A 20 13.13 14.44 4.42
C LEU A 20 13.77 13.05 4.25
N TRP A 21 14.87 12.76 4.95
CA TRP A 21 15.39 11.38 5.03
C TRP A 21 14.40 10.50 5.81
N ILE A 22 13.92 10.95 6.97
CA ILE A 22 12.88 10.23 7.73
C ILE A 22 11.64 10.00 6.85
N LEU A 23 11.11 11.01 6.16
CA LEU A 23 9.98 10.89 5.24
C LEU A 23 10.24 9.93 4.07
N LEU A 24 11.45 9.94 3.50
CA LEU A 24 11.85 9.00 2.44
C LEU A 24 11.95 7.56 2.98
N THR A 25 12.40 7.38 4.22
CA THR A 25 12.44 6.06 4.87
C THR A 25 11.07 5.58 5.32
N THR A 26 10.17 6.45 5.79
CA THR A 26 8.81 6.08 6.23
C THR A 26 7.86 5.82 5.05
N SER A 27 7.96 6.60 3.97
CA SER A 27 7.24 6.34 2.71
C SER A 27 7.69 5.01 2.08
N ASN A 28 9.01 4.75 2.05
CA ASN A 28 9.54 3.46 1.65
C ASN A 28 9.06 2.33 2.58
N LEU A 29 9.01 2.58 3.90
CA LEU A 29 8.55 1.61 4.89
C LEU A 29 7.06 1.26 4.70
N PHE A 30 6.20 2.23 4.40
CA PHE A 30 4.78 2.01 4.16
C PHE A 30 4.51 1.21 2.87
N ALA A 31 5.31 1.46 1.83
CA ALA A 31 5.31 0.64 0.61
C ALA A 31 5.83 -0.78 0.89
N ARG A 32 6.91 -0.90 1.66
CA ARG A 32 7.50 -2.20 2.07
C ARG A 32 6.54 -3.06 2.87
N TYR A 33 5.79 -2.48 3.81
CA TYR A 33 4.80 -3.23 4.57
C TYR A 33 3.63 -3.74 3.72
N GLY A 34 3.23 -2.99 2.69
CA GLY A 34 2.26 -3.48 1.71
C GLY A 34 2.79 -4.72 0.97
N ALA A 35 4.05 -4.69 0.54
CA ALA A 35 4.69 -5.82 -0.12
C ALA A 35 4.82 -7.05 0.80
N MET A 36 5.25 -6.87 2.06
CA MET A 36 5.35 -7.96 3.04
C MET A 36 3.99 -8.62 3.33
N ILE A 37 2.90 -7.84 3.37
CA ILE A 37 1.55 -8.37 3.57
C ILE A 37 1.11 -9.21 2.36
N MET A 38 1.32 -8.72 1.14
CA MET A 38 0.98 -9.49 -0.07
C MET A 38 1.81 -10.78 -0.17
N GLU A 39 3.11 -10.70 0.15
CA GLU A 39 3.98 -11.87 0.25
C GLU A 39 3.44 -12.88 1.27
N ALA A 40 3.12 -12.43 2.50
CA ALA A 40 2.57 -13.28 3.55
C ALA A 40 1.29 -13.99 3.11
N LEU A 41 0.34 -13.25 2.52
CA LEU A 41 -0.92 -13.82 2.04
C LEU A 41 -0.71 -14.82 0.90
N SER A 42 0.28 -14.57 0.03
CA SER A 42 0.63 -15.49 -1.06
C SER A 42 1.24 -16.80 -0.56
N GLU A 43 2.06 -16.75 0.50
CA GLU A 43 2.71 -17.95 1.06
C GLU A 43 1.79 -18.73 2.00
N LEU A 44 0.94 -18.03 2.76
CA LEU A 44 -0.04 -18.67 3.65
C LEU A 44 -1.14 -19.39 2.84
N ASN A 45 -1.56 -18.82 1.70
CA ASN A 45 -2.51 -19.39 0.73
C ASN A 45 -3.68 -20.18 1.35
N GLN A 46 -4.31 -19.62 2.37
CA GLN A 46 -5.40 -20.29 3.10
C GLN A 46 -6.74 -20.09 2.37
N PRO A 47 -7.58 -21.12 2.24
CA PRO A 47 -8.85 -21.05 1.47
C PRO A 47 -9.83 -20.01 2.01
N ASN A 48 -9.81 -19.78 3.32
CA ASN A 48 -10.66 -18.79 4.00
C ASN A 48 -9.93 -17.46 4.25
N GLY A 49 -8.69 -17.31 3.77
CA GLY A 49 -7.81 -16.21 4.13
C GLY A 49 -7.09 -16.43 5.46
N SER A 50 -6.24 -15.47 5.82
CA SER A 50 -5.41 -15.46 7.02
C SER A 50 -5.84 -14.32 7.94
N ASP A 51 -5.82 -14.57 9.24
CA ASP A 51 -6.15 -13.58 10.25
C ASP A 51 -4.98 -12.61 10.50
N ILE A 52 -5.26 -11.55 11.23
CA ILE A 52 -4.27 -10.48 11.49
C ILE A 52 -3.06 -11.04 12.25
N ASP A 53 -3.28 -11.96 13.19
CA ASP A 53 -2.21 -12.53 14.00
C ASP A 53 -1.32 -13.49 13.18
N ALA A 54 -1.87 -14.36 12.30
CA ALA A 54 -1.05 -15.19 11.43
C ALA A 54 -0.21 -14.38 10.44
N ILE A 55 -0.79 -13.32 9.85
CA ILE A 55 -0.05 -12.41 8.97
C ILE A 55 1.07 -11.72 9.75
N PHE A 56 0.79 -11.24 10.96
CA PHE A 56 1.77 -10.60 11.82
C PHE A 56 2.93 -11.53 12.17
N ASP A 57 2.63 -12.74 12.63
CA ASP A 57 3.64 -13.71 13.04
C ASP A 57 4.51 -14.16 11.86
N PHE A 58 3.91 -14.37 10.69
CA PHE A 58 4.64 -14.67 9.47
C PHE A 58 5.65 -13.56 9.12
N ILE A 59 5.20 -12.31 9.11
CA ILE A 59 6.07 -11.16 8.78
C ILE A 59 7.16 -11.00 9.84
N LYS A 60 6.84 -11.21 11.12
CA LYS A 60 7.80 -11.15 12.22
C LYS A 60 8.90 -12.21 12.13
N GLN A 61 8.58 -13.40 11.62
CA GLN A 61 9.57 -14.47 11.45
C GLN A 61 10.53 -14.21 10.28
N ARG A 62 10.06 -13.56 9.20
CA ARG A 62 10.86 -13.35 7.99
C ARG A 62 11.52 -11.97 7.88
N HIS A 63 10.96 -10.95 8.54
CA HIS A 63 11.37 -9.57 8.41
C HIS A 63 11.65 -8.92 9.77
N VAL A 64 12.62 -8.02 9.83
CA VAL A 64 12.84 -7.17 11.02
C VAL A 64 11.76 -6.08 11.03
N VAL A 65 10.70 -6.32 11.80
CA VAL A 65 9.56 -5.41 11.91
C VAL A 65 9.64 -4.56 13.17
N GLN A 66 9.23 -3.29 13.06
CA GLN A 66 9.14 -2.40 14.22
C GLN A 66 8.03 -2.89 15.17
N SER A 67 8.21 -2.66 16.48
CA SER A 67 7.24 -3.09 17.50
C SER A 67 5.83 -2.50 17.32
N THR A 68 5.75 -1.31 16.70
CA THR A 68 4.50 -0.63 16.36
C THR A 68 3.74 -1.28 15.21
N PHE A 69 4.35 -2.23 14.49
CA PHE A 69 3.78 -2.91 13.33
C PHE A 69 2.40 -3.49 13.60
N ARG A 70 2.27 -4.22 14.72
CA ARG A 70 1.00 -4.85 15.11
C ARG A 70 -0.14 -3.85 15.24
N ARG A 71 0.15 -2.63 15.72
CA ARG A 71 -0.87 -1.60 15.97
C ARG A 71 -1.44 -1.03 14.67
N PHE A 72 -0.62 -0.87 13.63
CA PHE A 72 -1.09 -0.26 12.39
C PHE A 72 -1.51 -1.29 11.33
N LEU A 73 -1.10 -2.56 11.48
CA LEU A 73 -1.44 -3.65 10.54
C LEU A 73 -2.94 -3.71 10.20
N PRO A 74 -3.90 -3.62 11.15
CA PRO A 74 -5.33 -3.62 10.82
C PRO A 74 -5.74 -2.47 9.89
N SER A 75 -5.24 -1.26 10.15
CA SER A 75 -5.53 -0.08 9.33
C SER A 75 -4.93 -0.21 7.92
N LYS A 76 -3.75 -0.82 7.79
CA LYS A 76 -3.11 -1.08 6.50
C LYS A 76 -3.86 -2.13 5.70
N LEU A 77 -4.29 -3.22 6.35
CA LEU A 77 -5.10 -4.27 5.73
C LEU A 77 -6.44 -3.71 5.22
N ARG A 78 -7.10 -2.86 6.02
CA ARG A 78 -8.32 -2.16 5.58
C ARG A 78 -8.08 -1.34 4.30
N ARG A 79 -7.03 -0.50 4.26
CA ARG A 79 -6.70 0.29 3.06
C ARG A 79 -6.35 -0.56 1.84
N LEU A 80 -5.69 -1.71 2.05
CA LEU A 80 -5.40 -2.66 0.96
C LEU A 80 -6.68 -3.32 0.43
N ALA A 81 -7.66 -3.57 1.31
CA ALA A 81 -8.96 -4.06 0.91
C ALA A 81 -9.76 -2.98 0.15
N ASP A 82 -9.73 -1.73 0.62
CA ASP A 82 -10.39 -0.60 -0.04
C ASP A 82 -9.80 -0.33 -1.45
N SER A 83 -8.50 -0.55 -1.63
CA SER A 83 -7.81 -0.47 -2.94
C SER A 83 -7.90 -1.75 -3.77
N ASN A 84 -8.72 -2.73 -3.35
CA ASN A 84 -8.96 -3.99 -4.03
C ASN A 84 -7.70 -4.84 -4.31
N LYS A 85 -6.64 -4.63 -3.51
CA LYS A 85 -5.38 -5.40 -3.58
C LYS A 85 -5.45 -6.69 -2.77
N ILE A 86 -6.33 -6.74 -1.78
CA ILE A 86 -6.66 -7.93 -0.98
C ILE A 86 -8.17 -7.98 -0.76
N GLU A 87 -8.72 -9.16 -0.50
CA GLU A 87 -10.12 -9.34 -0.13
C GLU A 87 -10.23 -9.56 1.39
N LYS A 88 -11.22 -8.91 2.01
CA LYS A 88 -11.60 -9.16 3.39
C LYS A 88 -12.78 -10.14 3.42
N VAL A 89 -12.58 -11.30 3.99
CA VAL A 89 -13.59 -12.34 4.22
C VAL A 89 -13.86 -12.40 5.72
N ASP A 90 -14.90 -11.69 6.17
CA ASP A 90 -15.19 -11.50 7.60
C ASP A 90 -13.99 -10.95 8.39
N ASN A 91 -13.34 -11.74 9.24
CA ASN A 91 -12.15 -11.35 10.00
C ASN A 91 -10.82 -11.80 9.36
N PHE A 92 -10.88 -12.40 8.17
CA PHE A 92 -9.74 -12.94 7.46
C PHE A 92 -9.44 -12.13 6.19
N TYR A 93 -8.19 -12.19 5.75
CA TYR A 93 -7.70 -11.48 4.57
C TYR A 93 -7.09 -12.48 3.58
N ARG A 94 -7.37 -12.33 2.29
CA ARG A 94 -6.81 -13.17 1.23
C ARG A 94 -6.45 -12.37 0.00
N LEU A 95 -5.65 -12.94 -0.88
CA LEU A 95 -5.41 -12.34 -2.20
C LEU A 95 -6.63 -12.57 -3.11
N PRO A 96 -6.97 -11.60 -3.98
CA PRO A 96 -8.01 -11.79 -4.99
C PRO A 96 -7.59 -12.83 -6.02
N ASP A 97 -8.57 -13.52 -6.62
CA ASP A 97 -8.33 -14.56 -7.65
C ASP A 97 -7.58 -14.06 -8.89
N SER A 98 -7.52 -12.73 -9.11
CA SER A 98 -6.75 -12.09 -10.17
C SER A 98 -5.24 -12.16 -9.99
N PHE A 99 -4.77 -12.32 -8.74
CA PHE A 99 -3.35 -12.44 -8.40
C PHE A 99 -2.90 -13.90 -8.25
N ALA A 100 -3.84 -14.84 -8.21
CA ALA A 100 -3.55 -16.27 -8.12
C ALA A 100 -3.07 -16.81 -9.49
N THR A 101 -1.76 -17.01 -9.63
CA THR A 101 -1.21 -17.85 -10.69
C THR A 101 -1.68 -19.29 -10.44
N ARG A 102 -2.77 -19.70 -11.11
CA ARG A 102 -3.44 -20.99 -10.90
C ARG A 102 -2.52 -22.17 -11.19
N THR A 103 -2.57 -23.18 -10.31
CA THR A 103 -2.42 -24.58 -10.72
C THR A 103 -3.83 -25.19 -10.80
N PRO A 104 -4.27 -25.72 -11.96
CA PRO A 104 -5.60 -26.31 -12.10
C PRO A 104 -5.59 -27.83 -11.87
N ALA A 105 -6.39 -28.34 -10.93
CA ALA A 105 -6.90 -29.72 -10.92
C ALA A 105 -8.04 -29.84 -9.89
N GLN A 106 -9.14 -30.59 -10.07
CA GLN A 106 -9.80 -31.24 -11.20
C GLN A 106 -11.21 -31.65 -10.70
N ILE A 107 -12.25 -31.30 -11.48
CA ILE A 107 -13.40 -32.12 -11.96
C ILE A 107 -14.17 -33.03 -10.96
N LYS A 108 -15.52 -32.88 -10.93
CA LYS A 108 -16.58 -33.86 -11.34
C LYS A 108 -17.92 -33.51 -10.65
N VAL A 109 -19.15 -33.63 -11.20
CA VAL A 109 -19.81 -34.11 -12.44
C VAL A 109 -21.28 -33.62 -12.29
N SER A 110 -21.99 -33.18 -13.33
CA SER A 110 -23.12 -33.93 -13.94
C SER A 110 -23.83 -33.09 -15.03
N ASP A 111 -23.88 -33.64 -16.24
CA ASP A 111 -24.92 -33.47 -17.28
C ASP A 111 -25.57 -34.88 -17.41
N PRO A 112 -26.85 -35.08 -17.84
CA PRO A 112 -27.22 -34.83 -19.25
C PRO A 112 -28.73 -34.63 -19.57
N LYS A 113 -29.08 -33.89 -20.65
CA LYS A 113 -30.08 -34.38 -21.63
C LYS A 113 -30.19 -33.58 -22.94
N GLN A 114 -30.17 -34.33 -24.04
CA GLN A 114 -30.27 -33.97 -25.46
C GLN A 114 -31.66 -33.42 -25.88
N LYS A 115 -31.72 -32.63 -26.98
CA LYS A 115 -32.42 -32.96 -28.27
C LYS A 115 -32.74 -31.70 -29.14
N ASP A 116 -32.10 -31.59 -30.31
CA ASP A 116 -32.51 -30.78 -31.50
C ASP A 116 -33.61 -31.56 -32.31
N PRO A 117 -34.25 -31.07 -33.40
CA PRO A 117 -34.13 -29.76 -34.08
C PRO A 117 -35.43 -29.10 -34.59
N SER A 118 -35.34 -27.82 -35.02
CA SER A 118 -35.81 -27.31 -36.35
C SER A 118 -36.16 -25.80 -36.44
N LYS A 119 -35.65 -25.19 -37.53
CA LYS A 119 -36.15 -24.07 -38.37
C LYS A 119 -35.94 -22.58 -37.98
N ALA A 120 -34.86 -22.04 -38.55
CA ALA A 120 -34.81 -20.91 -39.50
C ALA A 120 -35.44 -19.54 -39.14
N SER A 121 -34.61 -18.50 -39.03
CA SER A 121 -34.80 -17.25 -39.79
C SER A 121 -33.53 -16.36 -39.82
N LYS A 122 -33.00 -16.23 -41.04
CA LYS A 122 -32.30 -15.10 -41.70
C LYS A 122 -31.68 -13.96 -40.86
N THR A 123 -30.36 -13.82 -41.05
CA THR A 123 -29.63 -12.59 -41.44
C THR A 123 -29.67 -11.39 -40.49
N ILE A 124 -28.58 -11.19 -39.74
CA ILE A 124 -27.68 -10.02 -39.87
C ILE A 124 -26.26 -10.56 -39.69
N GLY A 125 -25.49 -10.59 -40.77
CA GLY A 125 -24.06 -10.84 -40.70
C GLY A 125 -23.37 -9.63 -40.09
N LEU A 126 -23.18 -9.62 -38.78
CA LEU A 126 -22.17 -8.77 -38.17
C LEU A 126 -20.86 -9.54 -38.25
N PHE A 127 -20.15 -9.33 -39.35
CA PHE A 127 -18.76 -9.72 -39.48
C PHE A 127 -18.04 -9.21 -38.21
N ALA A 128 -17.63 -10.15 -37.36
CA ALA A 128 -16.54 -9.96 -36.43
C ALA A 128 -15.25 -9.79 -37.26
N ALA A 129 -15.16 -8.70 -38.01
CA ALA A 129 -13.91 -8.18 -38.50
C ALA A 129 -13.48 -7.19 -37.42
N SER A 130 -12.52 -7.61 -36.59
CA SER A 130 -11.74 -6.70 -35.75
C SER A 130 -11.09 -5.68 -36.68
N SER A 131 -11.76 -4.56 -36.91
CA SER A 131 -11.18 -3.46 -37.66
C SER A 131 -9.94 -3.01 -36.90
N PRO A 132 -8.81 -2.75 -37.57
CA PRO A 132 -7.64 -2.16 -36.93
C PRO A 132 -7.98 -0.89 -36.13
N ALA A 133 -9.05 -0.17 -36.52
CA ALA A 133 -9.55 1.00 -35.80
C ALA A 133 -10.26 0.65 -34.47
N LEU A 134 -10.97 -0.49 -34.39
CA LEU A 134 -11.65 -0.93 -33.16
C LEU A 134 -10.61 -1.41 -32.13
N GLU A 135 -9.63 -2.19 -32.56
CA GLU A 135 -8.52 -2.65 -31.71
C GLU A 135 -7.66 -1.48 -31.22
N ALA A 136 -7.36 -0.50 -32.09
CA ALA A 136 -6.66 0.71 -31.70
C ALA A 136 -7.47 1.55 -30.68
N ALA A 137 -8.79 1.64 -30.84
CA ALA A 137 -9.67 2.32 -29.90
C ALA A 137 -9.73 1.61 -28.54
N MET A 138 -9.81 0.27 -28.51
CA MET A 138 -9.76 -0.51 -27.27
C MET A 138 -8.40 -0.37 -26.57
N ALA A 139 -7.30 -0.45 -27.30
CA ALA A 139 -5.96 -0.24 -26.75
C ALA A 139 -5.76 1.18 -26.21
N ALA A 140 -6.36 2.20 -26.85
CA ALA A 140 -6.33 3.56 -26.34
C ALA A 140 -7.16 3.71 -25.06
N ALA A 141 -8.35 3.11 -25.00
CA ALA A 141 -9.20 3.12 -23.81
C ALA A 141 -8.52 2.46 -22.61
N VAL A 142 -7.88 1.29 -22.80
CA VAL A 142 -7.12 0.60 -21.73
C VAL A 142 -5.97 1.47 -21.20
N LYS A 143 -5.25 2.15 -22.10
CA LYS A 143 -4.14 3.04 -21.69
C LYS A 143 -4.63 4.25 -20.89
N VAL A 144 -5.79 4.80 -21.23
CA VAL A 144 -6.39 5.91 -20.48
C VAL A 144 -6.80 5.43 -19.09
N THR A 145 -7.42 4.26 -18.97
CA THR A 145 -7.80 3.70 -17.66
C THR A 145 -6.60 3.37 -16.78
N ASP A 146 -5.52 2.83 -17.36
CA ASP A 146 -4.28 2.55 -16.61
C ASP A 146 -3.59 3.84 -16.14
N ALA A 147 -3.62 4.88 -16.98
CA ALA A 147 -3.07 6.19 -16.65
C ALA A 147 -3.86 6.87 -15.53
N GLU A 148 -5.20 6.79 -15.55
CA GLU A 148 -6.07 7.32 -14.49
C GLU A 148 -5.88 6.56 -13.18
N ALA A 149 -5.81 5.23 -13.22
CA ALA A 149 -5.55 4.42 -12.03
C ALA A 149 -4.20 4.78 -11.38
N LYS A 150 -3.16 4.97 -12.20
CA LYS A 150 -1.84 5.41 -11.71
C LYS A 150 -1.85 6.84 -11.17
N ALA A 151 -2.63 7.74 -11.76
CA ALA A 151 -2.78 9.10 -11.29
C ALA A 151 -3.48 9.16 -9.92
N HIS A 152 -4.51 8.34 -9.71
CA HIS A 152 -5.19 8.21 -8.42
C HIS A 152 -4.25 7.68 -7.33
N ASP A 153 -3.51 6.60 -7.62
CA ASP A 153 -2.53 6.03 -6.69
C ASP A 153 -1.44 7.06 -6.31
N ALA A 154 -1.02 7.90 -7.25
CA ALA A 154 -0.04 8.96 -6.98
C ALA A 154 -0.63 10.10 -6.12
N HIS A 155 -1.89 10.47 -6.34
CA HIS A 155 -2.58 11.47 -5.54
C HIS A 155 -2.76 11.01 -4.08
N ASP A 156 -3.18 9.76 -3.87
CA ASP A 156 -3.33 9.18 -2.54
C ASP A 156 -2.00 9.12 -1.77
N GLN A 157 -0.90 8.83 -2.47
CA GLN A 157 0.44 8.83 -1.89
C GLN A 157 0.88 10.24 -1.49
N MET A 158 0.56 11.24 -2.30
CA MET A 158 0.84 12.64 -1.98
C MET A 158 0.08 13.09 -0.73
N MET A 159 -1.21 12.77 -0.64
CA MET A 159 -2.04 13.11 0.53
C MET A 159 -1.53 12.44 1.82
N GLU A 160 -1.07 11.19 1.76
CA GLU A 160 -0.46 10.55 2.93
C GLU A 160 0.89 11.17 3.30
N ALA A 161 1.70 11.55 2.31
CA ALA A 161 2.97 12.22 2.55
C ALA A 161 2.78 13.59 3.22
N GLU A 162 1.77 14.36 2.79
CA GLU A 162 1.41 15.63 3.41
C GLU A 162 0.94 15.45 4.86
N ARG A 163 0.10 14.44 5.12
CA ARG A 163 -0.34 14.08 6.47
C ARG A 163 0.85 13.75 7.38
N MET A 164 1.83 13.00 6.88
CA MET A 164 3.04 12.67 7.63
C MET A 164 3.94 13.90 7.85
N LEU A 165 4.05 14.80 6.87
CA LEU A 165 4.81 16.04 6.99
C LEU A 165 4.23 16.94 8.09
N LYS A 166 2.90 17.08 8.15
CA LYS A 166 2.23 17.84 9.22
C LYS A 166 2.51 17.27 10.61
N MET A 167 2.45 15.93 10.76
CA MET A 167 2.81 15.28 12.03
C MET A 167 4.30 15.47 12.40
N ALA A 168 5.19 15.53 11.42
CA ALA A 168 6.61 15.80 11.65
C ALA A 168 6.82 17.25 12.14
N GLU A 169 6.14 18.22 11.53
CA GLU A 169 6.16 19.62 11.96
C GLU A 169 5.64 19.79 13.40
N ASP A 170 4.52 19.14 13.74
CA ASP A 170 3.99 19.14 15.11
C ASP A 170 5.01 18.57 16.11
N THR A 171 5.74 17.53 15.72
CA THR A 171 6.77 16.90 16.56
C THR A 171 7.95 17.85 16.78
N GLU A 172 8.44 18.52 15.74
CA GLU A 172 9.50 19.52 15.83
C GLU A 172 9.09 20.72 16.70
N SER A 173 7.83 21.15 16.60
CA SER A 173 7.27 22.19 17.47
C SER A 173 7.30 21.77 18.95
N ILE A 174 6.88 20.54 19.25
CA ILE A 174 6.92 20.00 20.62
C ILE A 174 8.36 19.86 21.12
N LEU A 175 9.29 19.41 20.29
CA LEU A 175 10.71 19.30 20.65
C LEU A 175 11.31 20.68 20.96
N THR A 176 10.95 21.68 20.17
CA THR A 176 11.38 23.07 20.39
C THR A 176 10.90 23.57 21.76
N ILE A 177 9.60 23.37 22.06
CA ILE A 177 9.03 23.73 23.36
C ILE A 177 9.72 22.96 24.51
N ALA A 178 9.98 21.67 24.34
CA ALA A 178 10.68 20.86 25.33
C ALA A 178 12.10 21.37 25.61
N ALA A 179 12.83 21.76 24.56
CA ALA A 179 14.16 22.35 24.68
C ALA A 179 14.12 23.69 25.43
N GLU A 180 13.16 24.55 25.10
CA GLU A 180 12.95 25.83 25.81
C GLU A 180 12.63 25.61 27.29
N ILE A 181 11.76 24.65 27.62
CA ILE A 181 11.45 24.30 29.01
C ILE A 181 12.70 23.85 29.74
N TYR A 182 13.47 22.94 29.14
CA TYR A 182 14.69 22.42 29.74
C TYR A 182 15.69 23.55 30.05
N ASP A 183 15.91 24.44 29.09
CA ASP A 183 16.82 25.57 29.22
C ASP A 183 16.36 26.55 30.34
N ARG A 184 15.07 26.89 30.38
CA ARG A 184 14.50 27.72 31.46
C ARG A 184 14.62 27.06 32.84
N CYS A 185 14.32 25.77 32.94
CA CYS A 185 14.48 25.03 34.19
C CYS A 185 15.94 24.96 34.64
N SER A 186 16.89 24.86 33.69
CA SER A 186 18.33 24.85 34.01
C SER A 186 18.80 26.16 34.67
N ARG A 187 18.10 27.27 34.41
CA ARG A 187 18.33 28.58 35.06
C ARG A 187 17.53 28.77 36.36
N GLY A 188 16.76 27.78 36.79
CA GLY A 188 15.91 27.87 37.97
C GLY A 188 14.60 28.64 37.76
N GLU A 189 14.19 28.90 36.51
CA GLU A 189 12.91 29.55 36.21
C GLU A 189 11.75 28.55 36.30
N ILE A 190 10.68 28.90 37.02
CA ILE A 190 9.44 28.12 37.06
C ILE A 190 8.59 28.48 35.84
N THR A 191 8.30 27.49 34.99
CA THR A 191 7.50 27.67 33.77
C THR A 191 6.18 26.90 33.86
N THR A 192 5.05 27.61 33.74
CA THR A 192 3.71 27.00 33.67
C THR A 192 3.33 26.77 32.22
N LEU A 193 3.04 25.53 31.84
CA LEU A 193 2.60 25.19 30.49
C LEU A 193 1.09 25.34 30.37
N VAL A 194 0.64 26.25 29.51
CA VAL A 194 -0.77 26.35 29.11
C VAL A 194 -0.95 25.52 27.84
N PRO A 195 -1.75 24.44 27.86
CA PRO A 195 -2.01 23.67 26.65
C PRO A 195 -2.75 24.55 25.63
N VAL A 196 -2.14 24.78 24.48
CA VAL A 196 -2.80 25.40 23.33
C VAL A 196 -3.83 24.39 22.82
N ALA A 197 -5.11 24.72 22.98
CA ALA A 197 -6.19 23.97 22.34
C ALA A 197 -5.92 23.96 20.82
N GLN A 198 -5.71 22.76 20.28
CA GLN A 198 -5.43 22.59 18.86
C GLN A 198 -6.60 23.17 18.06
N ARG A 199 -6.34 24.23 17.30
CA ARG A 199 -7.31 24.87 16.43
C ARG A 199 -7.62 23.89 15.30
N GLU A 200 -8.86 23.41 15.27
CA GLU A 200 -9.34 22.49 14.25
C GLU A 200 -9.17 23.09 12.84
N PHE A 201 -8.37 22.42 12.00
CA PHE A 201 -8.33 22.55 10.54
C PHE A 201 -7.81 21.26 9.91
#